data_AF-A0A2V8H4Z6-F1
#
_entry.id   AF-A0A2V8H4Z6-F1
#
_cell.length_a   1.000
_cell.length_b   1.000
_cell.length_c   1.000
_cell.angle_alpha   90.00
_cell.angle_beta   90.00
_cell.angle_gamma   90.00
#
_symmetry.space_group_name_H-M   'P 1'
#
loop_
_entity.id
_entity.type
_entity.pdbx_description
1 polymer ?
#
loop_
_entity_poly.entity_id
_entity_poly.type
_entity_poly.pdbx_seq_one_letter_code
_entity_poly.pdbx_strand_id
1 'polypeptide(L)'
;MLEPLIEWFEKNQRPLPWRTAYDPYQVWVSEVMLQQTQVETALPYFERFVREFPSVDALAKADEERVLKLWAGLGYYRRAKNLIAAAREIAAKHGGKIPADYETLLQLPGIGQYMAGAILSIAFNEPYPVVDGNVRRVLSRLYGWTEDDPKALWDAAGGAVREGEPRLVNQALMELGAKICSFRSPRCLLCPIQTSCAAFKTGMQDKIPPVKKRPAVVHVHLFAVIHRRGSRYLMKPVDGMWEFPMFPELPPRSFNKIGQCRHTITHHRLDVSVYEGKLETKDFVWKEIERIPISSLTKKIWNTSLSPERAARQPAGRRAPLTGLP
;
A
#
# COMPACT_ATOMS: atom_id res chain seq x y z
N MET A 1 11.21 -27.50 9.91
CA MET A 1 11.17 -26.34 8.98
C MET A 1 11.37 -25.01 9.70
N LEU A 2 10.84 -24.84 10.92
CA LEU A 2 10.79 -23.53 11.58
C LEU A 2 12.16 -23.03 12.05
N GLU A 3 12.95 -23.89 12.69
CA GLU A 3 14.29 -23.55 13.16
C GLU A 3 15.19 -22.94 12.07
N PRO A 4 15.45 -23.60 10.91
CA PRO A 4 16.30 -23.00 9.87
C PRO A 4 15.67 -21.73 9.25
N LEU A 5 14.35 -21.61 9.26
CA LEU A 5 13.65 -20.41 8.78
C LEU A 5 13.88 -19.21 9.71
N ILE A 6 13.75 -19.43 11.03
CA ILE A 6 13.94 -18.40 12.05
C ILE A 6 15.41 -17.97 12.10
N GLU A 7 16.35 -18.91 12.15
CA GLU A 7 17.79 -18.59 12.14
C GLU A 7 18.20 -17.79 10.90
N TRP A 8 17.63 -18.13 9.73
CA TRP A 8 17.85 -17.36 8.52
C TRP A 8 17.28 -15.95 8.65
N PHE A 9 16.06 -15.80 9.17
CA PHE A 9 15.42 -14.51 9.33
C PHE A 9 16.20 -13.60 10.28
N GLU A 10 16.64 -14.10 11.43
CA GLU A 10 17.42 -13.30 12.38
C GLU A 10 18.71 -12.74 11.76
N LYS A 11 19.37 -13.52 10.90
CA LYS A 11 20.61 -13.11 10.21
C LYS A 11 20.38 -12.23 8.98
N ASN A 12 19.21 -12.32 8.33
CA ASN A 12 18.97 -11.75 6.99
C ASN A 12 17.83 -10.72 6.93
N GLN A 13 17.11 -10.49 8.01
CA GLN A 13 16.00 -9.54 8.02
C GLN A 13 16.47 -8.13 7.68
N ARG A 14 15.68 -7.43 6.86
CA ARG A 14 15.93 -6.01 6.59
C ARG A 14 15.74 -5.18 7.86
N PRO A 15 16.61 -4.18 8.12
CA PRO A 15 16.46 -3.25 9.24
C PRO A 15 15.33 -2.27 8.93
N LEU A 16 14.11 -2.61 9.33
CA LEU A 16 12.92 -1.80 9.10
C LEU A 16 12.51 -1.10 10.40
N PRO A 17 12.13 0.20 10.37
CA PRO A 17 11.81 0.95 11.60
C PRO A 17 10.74 0.29 12.48
N TRP A 18 9.72 -0.30 11.84
CA TRP A 18 8.62 -0.99 12.51
C TRP A 18 8.99 -2.39 13.05
N ARG A 19 10.24 -2.84 12.90
CA ARG A 19 10.77 -4.10 13.46
C ARG A 19 11.70 -3.91 14.66
N THR A 20 11.83 -2.69 15.19
CA THR A 20 12.75 -2.41 16.30
C THR A 20 12.07 -2.53 17.66
N ALA A 21 11.11 -1.65 17.95
CA ALA A 21 10.41 -1.63 19.23
C ALA A 21 9.13 -2.50 19.23
N TYR A 22 8.67 -2.93 18.05
CA TYR A 22 7.37 -3.59 17.86
C TYR A 22 6.20 -2.85 18.52
N ASP A 23 6.28 -1.51 18.54
CA ASP A 23 5.21 -0.65 19.02
C ASP A 23 3.92 -0.94 18.22
N PRO A 24 2.78 -1.26 18.87
CA PRO A 24 1.55 -1.64 18.18
C PRO A 24 1.09 -0.60 17.16
N TYR A 25 1.26 0.70 17.46
CA TYR A 25 0.83 1.77 16.56
C TYR A 25 1.69 1.81 15.30
N GLN A 26 3.01 1.74 15.45
CA GLN A 26 3.92 1.69 14.33
C GLN A 26 3.74 0.43 13.48
N VAL A 27 3.58 -0.74 14.11
CA VAL A 27 3.27 -2.00 13.41
C VAL A 27 1.98 -1.85 12.59
N TRP A 28 0.91 -1.36 13.21
CA TRP A 28 -0.35 -1.16 12.51
C TRP A 28 -0.22 -0.19 11.32
N VAL A 29 0.42 0.97 11.51
CA VAL A 29 0.63 1.95 10.44
C VAL A 29 1.47 1.36 9.30
N SER A 30 2.56 0.63 9.61
CA SER A 30 3.39 0.00 8.57
C SER A 30 2.62 -1.04 7.79
N GLU A 31 1.86 -1.91 8.47
CA GLU A 31 1.08 -2.95 7.81
C GLU A 31 0.01 -2.36 6.89
N VAL A 32 -0.68 -1.30 7.32
CA VAL A 32 -1.64 -0.59 6.46
C VAL A 32 -0.93 0.00 5.23
N MET A 33 0.25 0.61 5.40
CA MET A 33 1.02 1.15 4.29
C MET A 33 1.54 0.09 3.33
N LEU A 34 1.91 -1.10 3.81
CA LEU A 34 2.45 -2.21 3.01
C LEU A 34 1.40 -2.97 2.20
N GLN A 35 0.11 -2.77 2.47
CA GLN A 35 -0.97 -3.30 1.64
C GLN A 35 -0.80 -2.85 0.17
N GLN A 36 -0.49 -3.80 -0.71
CA GLN A 36 -0.26 -3.56 -2.14
C GLN A 36 0.80 -2.49 -2.44
N THR A 37 1.76 -2.29 -1.52
CA THR A 37 2.84 -1.30 -1.65
C THR A 37 4.17 -1.94 -1.31
N GLN A 38 5.20 -1.69 -2.11
CA GLN A 38 6.54 -2.21 -1.83
C GLN A 38 7.17 -1.51 -0.62
N VAL A 39 7.99 -2.23 0.14
CA VAL A 39 8.67 -1.73 1.34
C VAL A 39 9.47 -0.47 1.05
N GLU A 40 10.24 -0.46 -0.04
CA GLU A 40 11.08 0.65 -0.46
C GLU A 40 10.27 1.91 -0.79
N THR A 41 9.02 1.73 -1.24
CA THR A 41 8.10 2.83 -1.50
C THR A 41 7.44 3.32 -0.21
N ALA A 42 7.05 2.42 0.68
CA ALA A 42 6.36 2.73 1.94
C ALA A 42 7.27 3.39 2.97
N LEU A 43 8.54 2.97 3.07
CA LEU A 43 9.49 3.40 4.10
C LEU A 43 9.56 4.93 4.30
N PRO A 44 9.83 5.76 3.27
CA PRO A 44 9.91 7.20 3.48
C PRO A 44 8.56 7.84 3.85
N TYR A 45 7.43 7.22 3.50
CA TYR A 45 6.11 7.68 3.93
C TYR A 45 5.87 7.35 5.39
N PHE A 46 6.19 6.12 5.80
CA PHE A 46 6.10 5.69 7.18
C PHE A 46 6.85 6.65 8.10
N GLU A 47 8.13 6.93 7.81
CA GLU A 47 8.98 7.80 8.65
C GLU A 47 8.38 9.20 8.81
N ARG A 48 7.90 9.82 7.72
CA ARG A 48 7.26 11.14 7.80
C ARG A 48 5.93 11.09 8.54
N PHE A 49 5.17 10.02 8.36
CA PHE A 49 3.84 9.85 8.93
C PHE A 49 3.90 9.66 10.44
N VAL A 50 4.75 8.75 10.93
CA VAL A 50 4.90 8.52 12.39
C VAL A 50 5.59 9.68 13.09
N ARG A 51 6.38 10.48 12.37
CA ARG A 51 6.93 11.72 12.92
C ARG A 51 5.86 12.79 13.12
N GLU A 52 4.92 12.93 12.18
CA GLU A 52 3.81 13.89 12.30
C GLU A 52 2.77 13.40 13.30
N PHE A 53 2.44 12.10 13.24
CA PHE A 53 1.44 11.45 14.08
C PHE A 53 2.13 10.35 14.88
N PRO A 54 2.74 10.67 16.04
CA PRO A 54 3.52 9.71 16.81
C PRO A 54 2.70 8.69 17.61
N SER A 55 1.37 8.85 17.66
CA SER A 55 0.49 7.97 18.43
C SER A 55 -0.91 7.88 17.82
N VAL A 56 -1.70 6.92 18.31
CA VAL A 56 -3.14 6.81 17.99
C VAL A 56 -3.86 8.12 18.29
N ASP A 57 -3.62 8.74 19.45
CA ASP A 57 -4.28 9.99 19.83
C ASP A 57 -3.93 11.16 18.91
N ALA A 58 -2.65 11.25 18.50
CA ALA A 58 -2.20 12.28 17.56
C ALA A 58 -2.89 12.11 16.20
N LEU A 59 -2.99 10.87 15.72
CA LEU A 59 -3.69 10.55 14.47
C LEU A 59 -5.20 10.77 14.57
N ALA A 60 -5.82 10.41 15.68
CA ALA A 60 -7.26 10.56 15.91
C ALA A 60 -7.71 12.03 15.86
N LYS A 61 -6.88 12.92 16.42
CA LYS A 61 -7.09 14.39 16.44
C LYS A 61 -6.73 15.07 15.13
N ALA A 62 -6.06 14.37 14.21
CA ALA A 62 -5.62 14.95 12.96
C ALA A 62 -6.81 15.28 12.05
N ASP A 63 -6.66 16.39 11.32
CA ASP A 63 -7.53 16.71 10.21
C ASP A 63 -7.34 15.70 9.07
N GLU A 64 -8.46 15.26 8.46
CA GLU A 64 -8.43 14.24 7.41
C GLU A 64 -7.66 14.73 6.17
N GLU A 65 -7.80 15.99 5.79
CA GLU A 65 -7.10 16.57 4.63
C GLU A 65 -5.57 16.53 4.85
N ARG A 66 -5.12 16.78 6.09
CA ARG A 66 -3.70 16.67 6.47
C ARG A 66 -3.17 15.23 6.37
N VAL A 67 -3.93 14.26 6.86
CA VAL A 67 -3.55 12.83 6.76
C VAL A 67 -3.47 12.39 5.31
N LEU A 68 -4.49 12.73 4.50
CA LEU A 68 -4.51 12.41 3.07
C LEU A 68 -3.37 13.09 2.31
N LYS A 69 -2.95 14.29 2.73
CA LYS A 69 -1.80 14.98 2.14
C LYS A 69 -0.49 14.23 2.39
N LEU A 70 -0.28 13.70 3.60
CA LEU A 70 0.90 12.89 3.92
C LEU A 70 0.86 11.52 3.22
N TRP A 71 -0.34 10.98 2.96
CA TRP A 71 -0.55 9.74 2.21
C TRP A 71 -0.43 9.92 0.69
N ALA A 72 -0.51 11.15 0.18
CA ALA A 72 -0.58 11.45 -1.24
C ALA A 72 0.62 10.86 -2.01
N GLY A 73 0.32 9.93 -2.91
CA GLY A 73 1.31 9.20 -3.71
C GLY A 73 1.43 7.71 -3.37
N LEU A 74 0.98 7.25 -2.20
CA LEU A 74 0.92 5.81 -1.85
C LEU A 74 -0.22 5.06 -2.55
N GLY A 75 -1.26 5.79 -2.99
CA GLY A 75 -2.45 5.20 -3.58
C GLY A 75 -3.34 4.47 -2.57
N TYR A 76 -4.48 3.95 -3.05
CA TYR A 76 -5.50 3.27 -2.24
C TYR A 76 -5.91 4.10 -1.00
N TYR A 77 -6.37 5.33 -1.21
CA TYR A 77 -6.65 6.32 -0.16
C TYR A 77 -7.70 5.89 0.87
N ARG A 78 -8.55 4.91 0.53
CA ARG A 78 -9.46 4.29 1.50
C ARG A 78 -8.72 3.67 2.69
N ARG A 79 -7.46 3.24 2.51
CA ARG A 79 -6.59 2.78 3.61
C ARG A 79 -6.35 3.89 4.64
N ALA A 80 -5.95 5.08 4.18
CA ALA A 80 -5.71 6.23 5.06
C ALA A 80 -6.98 6.67 5.81
N LYS A 81 -8.13 6.66 5.10
CA LYS A 81 -9.42 6.98 5.69
C LYS A 81 -9.83 5.99 6.76
N ASN A 82 -9.73 4.70 6.47
CA ASN A 82 -10.02 3.66 7.45
C ASN A 82 -9.06 3.74 8.64
N LEU A 83 -7.78 4.01 8.39
CA LEU A 83 -6.77 4.20 9.43
C LEU A 83 -7.14 5.35 10.38
N ILE A 84 -7.56 6.51 9.86
CA ILE A 84 -7.99 7.63 10.71
C ILE A 84 -9.30 7.32 11.47
N ALA A 85 -10.24 6.64 10.82
CA ALA A 85 -11.52 6.27 11.41
C ALA A 85 -11.32 5.28 12.57
N ALA A 86 -10.52 4.24 12.36
CA ALA A 86 -10.13 3.30 13.38
C ALA A 86 -9.33 3.96 14.50
N ALA A 87 -8.43 4.92 14.20
CA ALA A 87 -7.69 5.64 15.24
C ALA A 87 -8.62 6.44 16.15
N ARG A 88 -9.63 7.11 15.58
CA ARG A 88 -10.68 7.81 16.34
C ARG A 88 -11.49 6.86 17.22
N GLU A 89 -11.83 5.69 16.70
CA GLU A 89 -12.53 4.67 17.46
C GLU A 89 -11.69 4.11 18.61
N ILE A 90 -10.41 3.81 18.36
CA ILE A 90 -9.46 3.38 19.39
C ILE A 90 -9.27 4.46 20.47
N ALA A 91 -9.12 5.73 20.08
CA ALA A 91 -9.02 6.83 21.03
C ALA A 91 -10.27 6.94 21.92
N ALA A 92 -11.46 6.84 21.31
CA ALA A 92 -12.73 7.00 22.01
C ALA A 92 -13.09 5.81 22.91
N LYS A 93 -12.89 4.57 22.44
CA LYS A 93 -13.37 3.35 23.14
C LYS A 93 -12.29 2.63 23.94
N HIS A 94 -11.02 2.83 23.59
CA HIS A 94 -9.89 2.07 24.14
C HIS A 94 -8.79 2.97 24.73
N GLY A 95 -9.06 4.27 24.91
CA GLY A 95 -8.14 5.22 25.55
C GLY A 95 -6.81 5.36 24.81
N GLY A 96 -6.85 5.29 23.47
CA GLY A 96 -5.67 5.44 22.62
C GLY A 96 -4.77 4.19 22.55
N LYS A 97 -5.13 3.11 23.25
CA LYS A 97 -4.39 1.84 23.24
C LYS A 97 -4.95 0.90 22.20
N ILE A 98 -4.09 0.38 21.32
CA ILE A 98 -4.51 -0.63 20.34
C ILE A 98 -4.94 -1.90 21.08
N PRO A 99 -6.15 -2.43 20.81
CA PRO A 99 -6.63 -3.64 21.45
C PRO A 99 -5.73 -4.84 21.15
N ALA A 100 -5.41 -5.62 22.18
CA ALA A 100 -4.75 -6.92 22.06
C ALA A 100 -5.79 -8.06 22.05
N ASP A 101 -6.92 -7.84 21.38
CA ASP A 101 -8.02 -8.80 21.26
C ASP A 101 -8.49 -8.89 19.81
N TYR A 102 -8.61 -10.11 19.30
CA TYR A 102 -8.89 -10.36 17.89
C TYR A 102 -10.28 -9.90 17.46
N GLU A 103 -11.30 -10.22 18.25
CA GLU A 103 -12.68 -9.85 17.92
C GLU A 103 -12.86 -8.33 17.97
N THR A 104 -12.26 -7.66 18.96
CA THR A 104 -12.25 -6.19 19.04
C THR A 104 -11.55 -5.57 17.84
N LEU A 105 -10.38 -6.09 17.43
CA LEU A 105 -9.66 -5.59 16.26
C LEU A 105 -10.48 -5.74 14.98
N LEU A 106 -11.20 -6.84 14.79
CA LEU A 106 -12.04 -7.05 13.59
C LEU A 106 -13.21 -6.06 13.46
N GLN A 107 -13.65 -5.44 14.55
CA GLN A 107 -14.70 -4.42 14.49
C GLN A 107 -14.18 -3.06 13.97
N LEU A 108 -12.87 -2.85 13.95
CA LEU A 108 -12.29 -1.57 13.58
C LEU A 108 -12.24 -1.37 12.05
N PRO A 109 -12.52 -0.14 11.56
CA PRO A 109 -12.47 0.17 10.14
C PRO A 109 -11.16 -0.23 9.45
N GLY A 110 -11.27 -1.06 8.41
CA GLY A 110 -10.13 -1.50 7.60
C GLY A 110 -9.24 -2.57 8.24
N ILE A 111 -9.63 -3.11 9.40
CA ILE A 111 -8.97 -4.26 10.02
C ILE A 111 -9.76 -5.53 9.69
N GLY A 112 -9.18 -6.38 8.85
CA GLY A 112 -9.67 -7.74 8.60
C GLY A 112 -8.74 -8.79 9.20
N GLN A 113 -9.03 -10.07 8.97
CA GLN A 113 -8.28 -11.23 9.48
C GLN A 113 -6.75 -11.06 9.39
N TYR A 114 -6.24 -10.66 8.21
CA TYR A 114 -4.81 -10.41 8.01
C TYR A 114 -4.26 -9.34 8.95
N MET A 115 -4.93 -8.18 9.03
CA MET A 115 -4.45 -7.03 9.80
C MET A 115 -4.53 -7.33 11.30
N ALA A 116 -5.61 -7.97 11.77
CA ALA A 116 -5.74 -8.39 13.15
C ALA A 116 -4.63 -9.39 13.53
N GLY A 117 -4.40 -10.41 12.69
CA GLY A 117 -3.31 -11.37 12.91
C GLY A 117 -1.93 -10.72 12.88
N ALA A 118 -1.70 -9.75 12.00
CA ALA A 118 -0.43 -9.02 11.92
C ALA A 118 -0.19 -8.16 13.17
N ILE A 119 -1.19 -7.42 13.65
CA ILE A 119 -1.07 -6.64 14.89
C ILE A 119 -0.79 -7.57 16.09
N LEU A 120 -1.60 -8.60 16.26
CA LEU A 120 -1.51 -9.51 17.41
C LEU A 120 -0.21 -10.29 17.42
N SER A 121 0.20 -10.87 16.29
CA SER A 121 1.45 -11.62 16.25
C SER A 121 2.68 -10.72 16.24
N ILE A 122 2.71 -9.63 15.47
CA ILE A 122 3.94 -8.85 15.34
C ILE A 122 4.13 -7.93 16.54
N ALA A 123 3.09 -7.24 17.00
CA ALA A 123 3.22 -6.32 18.14
C ALA A 123 3.12 -7.07 19.47
N PHE A 124 2.11 -7.92 19.63
CA PHE A 124 1.81 -8.58 20.92
C PHE A 124 2.40 -9.99 21.06
N ASN A 125 2.98 -10.55 20.00
CA ASN A 125 3.51 -11.92 19.97
C ASN A 125 2.49 -13.03 20.26
N GLU A 126 1.22 -12.77 19.94
CA GLU A 126 0.14 -13.74 20.10
C GLU A 126 0.10 -14.71 18.89
N PRO A 127 -0.36 -15.96 19.08
CA PRO A 127 -0.27 -17.05 18.10
C PRO A 127 -1.30 -16.95 16.97
N TYR A 128 -1.39 -15.78 16.32
CA TYR A 128 -2.25 -15.53 15.18
C TYR A 128 -1.45 -15.62 13.87
N PRO A 129 -1.92 -16.42 12.89
CA PRO A 129 -1.25 -16.52 11.61
C PRO A 129 -1.44 -15.26 10.76
N VAL A 130 -0.50 -15.05 9.83
CA VAL A 130 -0.56 -13.99 8.83
C VAL A 130 -0.38 -14.60 7.45
N VAL A 131 -1.35 -14.44 6.56
CA VAL A 131 -1.29 -14.97 5.19
C VAL A 131 -1.45 -13.84 4.17
N ASP A 132 -0.32 -13.29 3.71
CA ASP A 132 -0.27 -12.41 2.53
C ASP A 132 0.05 -13.18 1.25
N GLY A 133 0.26 -12.46 0.14
CA GLY A 133 0.69 -13.06 -1.12
C GLY A 133 2.06 -13.74 -1.07
N ASN A 134 2.94 -13.35 -0.14
CA ASN A 134 4.26 -13.95 0.06
C ASN A 134 4.14 -15.27 0.83
N VAL A 135 3.49 -15.26 1.98
CA VAL A 135 3.23 -16.44 2.81
C VAL A 135 2.43 -17.47 2.03
N ARG A 136 1.36 -17.05 1.33
CA ARG A 136 0.59 -17.92 0.44
C ARG A 136 1.50 -18.67 -0.53
N ARG A 137 2.39 -17.96 -1.22
CA ARG A 137 3.29 -18.57 -2.19
C ARG A 137 4.31 -19.51 -1.54
N VAL A 138 4.87 -19.13 -0.39
CA VAL A 138 5.80 -19.97 0.37
C VAL A 138 5.13 -21.27 0.78
N LEU A 139 3.97 -21.20 1.42
CA LEU A 139 3.26 -22.38 1.92
C LEU A 139 2.75 -23.26 0.77
N SER A 140 2.15 -22.68 -0.27
CA SER A 140 1.73 -23.47 -1.44
C SER A 140 2.89 -24.24 -2.06
N ARG A 141 4.08 -23.64 -2.17
CA ARG A 141 5.27 -24.34 -2.70
C ARG A 141 5.83 -25.37 -1.73
N LEU A 142 5.85 -25.05 -0.45
CA LEU A 142 6.33 -25.94 0.60
C LEU A 142 5.53 -27.25 0.61
N TYR A 143 4.20 -27.16 0.56
CA TYR A 143 3.30 -28.30 0.58
C TYR A 143 2.94 -28.86 -0.81
N GLY A 144 3.35 -28.18 -1.89
CA GLY A 144 3.08 -28.62 -3.26
C GLY A 144 1.64 -28.44 -3.71
N TRP A 145 0.90 -27.50 -3.10
CA TRP A 145 -0.49 -27.22 -3.46
C TRP A 145 -0.60 -26.52 -4.81
N THR A 146 -1.15 -27.23 -5.80
CA THR A 146 -1.41 -26.72 -7.15
C THR A 146 -2.70 -25.91 -7.26
N GLU A 147 -3.57 -26.00 -6.26
CA GLU A 147 -4.84 -25.28 -6.18
C GLU A 147 -4.83 -24.27 -5.02
N ASP A 148 -5.74 -23.30 -5.08
CA ASP A 148 -5.89 -22.27 -4.06
C ASP A 148 -6.89 -22.76 -3.01
N ASP A 149 -6.41 -23.25 -1.88
CA ASP A 149 -7.22 -23.59 -0.71
C ASP A 149 -6.91 -22.62 0.45
N PRO A 150 -7.72 -21.56 0.63
CA PRO A 150 -7.54 -20.62 1.72
C PRO A 150 -7.55 -21.29 3.09
N LYS A 151 -8.39 -22.29 3.32
CA LYS A 151 -8.51 -22.95 4.63
C LYS A 151 -7.20 -23.69 4.95
N ALA A 152 -6.71 -24.50 4.03
CA ALA A 152 -5.43 -25.20 4.20
C ALA A 152 -4.26 -24.24 4.43
N LEU A 153 -4.23 -23.10 3.73
CA LEU A 153 -3.23 -22.05 3.91
C LEU A 153 -3.26 -21.45 5.32
N TRP A 154 -4.44 -21.07 5.80
CA TRP A 154 -4.61 -20.51 7.14
C TRP A 154 -4.33 -21.55 8.23
N ASP A 155 -4.74 -22.80 8.04
CA ASP A 155 -4.47 -23.90 8.98
C ASP A 155 -2.97 -24.19 9.08
N ALA A 156 -2.25 -24.24 7.97
CA ALA A 156 -0.80 -24.45 7.96
C ALA A 156 -0.02 -23.27 8.57
N ALA A 157 -0.41 -22.03 8.24
CA ALA A 157 0.15 -20.85 8.90
C ALA A 157 -0.13 -20.88 10.42
N GLY A 158 -1.34 -21.28 10.81
CA GLY A 158 -1.76 -21.45 12.20
C GLY A 158 -0.95 -22.52 12.93
N GLY A 159 -0.65 -23.64 12.30
CA GLY A 159 0.26 -24.66 12.85
C GLY A 159 1.67 -24.11 13.05
N ALA A 160 2.22 -23.42 12.05
CA ALA A 160 3.56 -22.85 12.12
C ALA A 160 3.73 -21.86 13.29
N VAL A 161 2.76 -20.98 13.54
CA VAL A 161 2.84 -20.02 14.65
C VAL A 161 2.56 -20.64 16.02
N ARG A 162 1.93 -21.82 16.11
CA ARG A 162 1.77 -22.55 17.39
C ARG A 162 3.04 -23.33 17.78
N GLU A 163 3.82 -23.75 16.80
CA GLU A 163 5.05 -24.53 16.99
C GLU A 163 6.31 -23.66 17.16
N GLY A 164 6.22 -22.36 16.87
CA GLY A 164 7.35 -21.42 16.99
C GLY A 164 6.94 -20.10 17.63
N GLU A 165 7.86 -19.14 17.68
CA GLU A 165 7.56 -17.79 18.18
C GLU A 165 6.77 -17.01 17.10
N PRO A 166 5.51 -16.58 17.38
CA PRO A 166 4.60 -16.10 16.34
C PRO A 166 5.12 -14.90 15.53
N ARG A 167 5.71 -13.92 16.22
CA ARG A 167 6.29 -12.71 15.62
C ARG A 167 7.39 -13.06 14.61
N LEU A 168 8.30 -13.95 14.97
CA LEU A 168 9.42 -14.39 14.15
C LEU A 168 8.93 -15.27 13.00
N VAL A 169 8.04 -16.23 13.26
CA VAL A 169 7.52 -17.14 12.23
C VAL A 169 6.80 -16.35 11.13
N ASN A 170 5.86 -15.48 11.48
CA ASN A 170 5.11 -14.71 10.48
C ASN A 170 6.04 -13.80 9.66
N GLN A 171 6.94 -13.08 10.33
CA GLN A 171 7.87 -12.19 9.62
C GLN A 171 8.88 -12.96 8.77
N ALA A 172 9.37 -14.11 9.22
CA ALA A 172 10.28 -14.97 8.47
C ALA A 172 9.61 -15.52 7.21
N LEU A 173 8.36 -15.97 7.28
CA LEU A 173 7.60 -16.43 6.11
C LEU A 173 7.39 -15.29 5.09
N MET A 174 7.01 -14.09 5.57
CA MET A 174 6.85 -12.91 4.72
C MET A 174 8.17 -12.51 4.05
N GLU A 175 9.27 -12.45 4.82
CA GLU A 175 10.60 -12.07 4.34
C GLU A 175 11.16 -13.11 3.36
N LEU A 176 10.98 -14.41 3.64
CA LEU A 176 11.38 -15.50 2.75
C LEU A 176 10.68 -15.38 1.40
N GLY A 177 9.36 -15.15 1.40
CA GLY A 177 8.59 -14.93 0.18
C GLY A 177 9.08 -13.69 -0.58
N ALA A 178 9.37 -12.60 0.13
CA ALA A 178 9.82 -11.36 -0.49
C ALA A 178 11.23 -11.47 -1.11
N LYS A 179 12.17 -12.19 -0.48
CA LYS A 179 13.61 -12.14 -0.83
C LYS A 179 14.13 -13.38 -1.56
N ILE A 180 13.57 -14.55 -1.28
CA ILE A 180 14.10 -15.84 -1.75
C ILE A 180 13.08 -16.58 -2.61
N CYS A 181 11.90 -16.84 -2.04
CA CYS A 181 10.83 -17.56 -2.69
C CYS A 181 9.99 -16.59 -3.55
N SER A 182 10.63 -15.89 -4.49
CA SER A 182 9.98 -14.90 -5.37
C SER A 182 8.99 -15.53 -6.35
N PHE A 183 8.04 -14.75 -6.84
CA PHE A 183 7.01 -15.24 -7.78
C PHE A 183 7.62 -15.87 -9.05
N ARG A 184 8.61 -15.20 -9.65
CA ARG A 184 9.41 -15.72 -10.76
C ARG A 184 10.84 -15.99 -10.29
N SER A 185 11.44 -17.06 -10.80
CA SER A 185 12.84 -17.40 -10.58
C SER A 185 13.23 -17.41 -9.09
N PRO A 186 12.54 -18.22 -8.25
CA PRO A 186 12.88 -18.31 -6.83
C PRO A 186 14.31 -18.81 -6.66
N ARG A 187 15.01 -18.28 -5.66
CA ARG A 187 16.40 -18.63 -5.35
C ARG A 187 16.44 -19.89 -4.47
N CYS A 188 15.90 -21.00 -4.98
CA CYS A 188 15.72 -22.23 -4.20
C CYS A 188 17.02 -22.75 -3.58
N LEU A 189 18.16 -22.58 -4.25
CA LEU A 189 19.49 -22.98 -3.75
C LEU A 189 19.93 -22.20 -2.51
N LEU A 190 19.35 -21.02 -2.26
CA LEU A 190 19.62 -20.19 -1.08
C LEU A 190 18.50 -20.29 -0.03
N CYS A 191 17.50 -21.16 -0.23
CA CYS A 191 16.33 -21.24 0.63
C CYS A 191 16.64 -22.09 1.88
N PRO A 192 16.45 -21.56 3.11
CA PRO A 192 16.75 -22.29 4.34
C PRO A 192 15.85 -23.52 4.55
N ILE A 193 14.67 -23.54 3.94
CA ILE A 193 13.69 -24.63 4.06
C ILE A 193 13.58 -25.46 2.77
N GLN A 194 14.59 -25.40 1.90
CA GLN A 194 14.60 -26.09 0.61
C GLN A 194 14.36 -27.61 0.75
N THR A 195 15.03 -28.25 1.71
CA THR A 195 14.98 -29.71 1.92
C THR A 195 13.59 -30.22 2.28
N SER A 196 12.72 -29.35 2.82
CA SER A 196 11.32 -29.66 3.14
C SER A 196 10.36 -29.31 1.99
N CYS A 197 10.79 -28.57 0.96
CA CYS A 197 9.92 -28.01 -0.06
C CYS A 197 9.50 -29.04 -1.12
N ALA A 198 8.22 -29.40 -1.15
CA ALA A 198 7.65 -30.32 -2.12
C ALA A 198 7.77 -29.80 -3.56
N ALA A 199 7.49 -28.51 -3.79
CA ALA A 199 7.61 -27.93 -5.12
C ALA A 199 9.04 -27.96 -5.66
N PHE A 200 10.06 -27.79 -4.80
CA PHE A 200 11.46 -27.92 -5.23
C PHE A 200 11.81 -29.37 -5.59
N LYS A 201 11.42 -30.33 -4.75
CA LYS A 201 11.64 -31.78 -5.00
C LYS A 201 11.01 -32.26 -6.31
N THR A 202 9.92 -31.62 -6.73
CA THR A 202 9.15 -31.98 -7.93
C THR A 202 9.41 -31.05 -9.13
N GLY A 203 10.25 -30.02 -8.98
CA GLY A 203 10.50 -29.03 -10.03
C GLY A 203 9.30 -28.14 -10.38
N MET A 204 8.32 -28.01 -9.48
CA MET A 204 7.04 -27.30 -9.70
C MET A 204 7.03 -25.87 -9.15
N GLN A 205 8.13 -25.36 -8.59
CA GLN A 205 8.17 -24.05 -7.93
C GLN A 205 7.73 -22.87 -8.83
N ASP A 206 7.96 -22.93 -10.14
CA ASP A 206 7.56 -21.88 -11.09
C ASP A 206 6.08 -21.99 -11.54
N LYS A 207 5.42 -23.11 -11.23
CA LYS A 207 4.00 -23.37 -11.53
C LYS A 207 3.08 -23.16 -10.33
N ILE A 208 3.65 -23.10 -9.13
CA ILE A 208 2.91 -22.97 -7.86
C ILE A 208 3.21 -21.62 -7.20
N PRO A 209 2.20 -20.85 -6.75
CA PRO A 209 0.76 -21.07 -6.94
C PRO A 209 0.33 -20.78 -8.40
N PRO A 210 -0.84 -21.28 -8.83
CA PRO A 210 -1.36 -21.02 -10.17
C PRO A 210 -1.56 -19.52 -10.40
N VAL A 211 -1.17 -19.06 -11.58
CA VAL A 211 -1.34 -17.66 -11.97
C VAL A 211 -2.80 -17.42 -12.33
N LYS A 212 -3.50 -16.60 -11.54
CA LYS A 212 -4.86 -16.17 -11.88
C LYS A 212 -4.83 -15.35 -13.17
N LYS A 213 -5.77 -15.61 -14.08
CA LYS A 213 -5.95 -14.80 -15.30
C LYS A 213 -6.21 -13.35 -14.89
N ARG A 214 -5.44 -12.43 -15.47
CA ARG A 214 -5.67 -11.00 -15.25
C ARG A 214 -6.95 -10.59 -16.00
N PRO A 215 -7.79 -9.72 -15.43
CA PRO A 215 -8.90 -9.12 -16.16
C PRO A 215 -8.41 -8.44 -17.44
N ALA A 216 -9.27 -8.40 -18.46
CA ALA A 216 -9.01 -7.63 -19.66
C ALA A 216 -8.79 -6.15 -19.32
N VAL A 217 -7.88 -5.50 -20.03
CA VAL A 217 -7.63 -4.07 -19.85
C VAL A 217 -8.80 -3.29 -20.42
N VAL A 218 -9.38 -2.40 -19.61
CA VAL A 218 -10.46 -1.50 -20.03
C VAL A 218 -9.82 -0.15 -20.38
N HIS A 219 -10.05 0.31 -21.61
CA HIS A 219 -9.58 1.63 -22.06
C HIS A 219 -10.66 2.67 -21.82
N VAL A 220 -10.31 3.75 -21.15
CA VAL A 220 -11.21 4.88 -20.90
C VAL A 220 -10.51 6.16 -21.35
N HIS A 221 -11.19 6.92 -22.20
CA HIS A 221 -10.74 8.25 -22.59
C HIS A 221 -11.49 9.31 -21.76
N LEU A 222 -10.76 10.27 -21.22
CA LEU A 222 -11.33 11.36 -20.42
C LEU A 222 -10.78 12.70 -20.88
N PHE A 223 -11.59 13.74 -20.67
CA PHE A 223 -11.26 15.13 -20.93
C PHE A 223 -11.10 15.86 -19.60
N ALA A 224 -9.87 16.24 -19.25
CA ALA A 224 -9.60 17.07 -18.07
C ALA A 224 -9.59 18.54 -18.47
N VAL A 225 -10.27 19.40 -17.69
CA VAL A 225 -10.30 20.85 -17.91
C VAL A 225 -9.67 21.56 -16.72
N ILE A 226 -8.60 22.29 -16.99
CA ILE A 226 -7.90 23.15 -16.04
C ILE A 226 -8.48 24.56 -16.17
N HIS A 227 -9.07 25.06 -15.08
CA HIS A 227 -9.51 26.45 -14.97
C HIS A 227 -8.67 27.12 -13.89
N ARG A 228 -7.82 28.07 -14.30
CA ARG A 228 -6.84 28.72 -13.44
C ARG A 228 -7.17 30.20 -13.21
N ARG A 229 -6.93 30.71 -12.00
CA ARG A 229 -6.95 32.13 -11.63
C ARG A 229 -5.75 32.44 -10.73
N GLY A 230 -4.74 33.10 -11.28
CA GLY A 230 -3.49 33.39 -10.55
C GLY A 230 -2.74 32.11 -10.17
N SER A 231 -2.60 31.86 -8.86
CA SER A 231 -2.02 30.63 -8.28
C SER A 231 -3.07 29.55 -7.94
N ARG A 232 -4.36 29.84 -8.14
CA ARG A 232 -5.44 28.92 -7.77
C ARG A 232 -6.02 28.19 -8.97
N TYR A 233 -6.51 26.99 -8.71
CA TYR A 233 -7.15 26.11 -9.67
C TYR A 233 -8.56 25.76 -9.20
N LEU A 234 -9.50 25.69 -10.13
CA LEU A 234 -10.85 25.22 -9.86
C LEU A 234 -10.84 23.70 -9.77
N MET A 235 -11.22 23.17 -8.60
CA MET A 235 -11.01 21.77 -8.23
C MET A 235 -12.30 21.15 -7.70
N LYS A 236 -12.51 19.88 -8.02
CA LYS A 236 -13.65 19.09 -7.56
C LYS A 236 -13.24 18.22 -6.36
N PRO A 237 -14.01 18.19 -5.27
CA PRO A 237 -13.78 17.24 -4.19
C PRO A 237 -14.19 15.82 -4.65
N VAL A 238 -13.31 14.84 -4.40
CA VAL A 238 -13.55 13.42 -4.71
C VAL A 238 -12.97 12.61 -3.56
N ASP A 239 -13.84 12.01 -2.74
CA ASP A 239 -13.45 11.17 -1.61
C ASP A 239 -12.35 11.80 -0.72
N GLY A 240 -12.54 13.04 -0.26
CA GLY A 240 -11.57 13.75 0.60
C GLY A 240 -10.31 14.23 -0.11
N MET A 241 -10.14 13.89 -1.39
CA MET A 241 -9.09 14.38 -2.28
C MET A 241 -9.63 15.49 -3.19
N TRP A 242 -8.74 16.15 -3.91
CA TRP A 242 -9.08 17.15 -4.91
C TRP A 242 -8.58 16.75 -6.29
N GLU A 243 -9.48 16.83 -7.28
CA GLU A 243 -9.18 16.48 -8.66
C GLU A 243 -9.58 17.58 -9.65
N PHE A 244 -8.90 17.65 -10.79
CA PHE A 244 -9.37 18.50 -11.87
C PHE A 244 -10.70 17.96 -12.39
N PRO A 245 -11.64 18.83 -12.80
CA PRO A 245 -12.84 18.41 -13.50
C PRO A 245 -12.50 17.55 -14.72
N MET A 246 -12.99 16.31 -14.72
CA MET A 246 -12.81 15.34 -15.80
C MET A 246 -14.18 14.89 -16.30
N PHE A 247 -14.30 14.74 -17.61
CA PHE A 247 -15.55 14.42 -18.29
C PHE A 247 -15.34 13.27 -19.29
N PRO A 248 -16.35 12.41 -19.51
CA PRO A 248 -16.32 11.41 -20.58
C PRO A 248 -16.37 12.06 -21.97
N GLU A 249 -16.99 13.23 -22.07
CA GLU A 249 -17.07 14.04 -23.28
C GLU A 249 -16.72 15.49 -22.94
N LEU A 250 -16.03 16.19 -23.85
CA LEU A 250 -15.68 17.59 -23.64
C LEU A 250 -16.95 18.46 -23.62
N PRO A 251 -17.19 19.28 -22.60
CA PRO A 251 -18.36 20.17 -22.57
C PRO A 251 -18.40 21.11 -23.78
N PRO A 252 -19.59 21.54 -24.25
CA PRO A 252 -19.75 22.38 -25.44
C PRO A 252 -19.32 23.83 -25.17
N ARG A 253 -18.01 24.06 -25.05
CA ARG A 253 -17.37 25.36 -24.87
C ARG A 253 -16.00 25.38 -25.55
N SER A 254 -15.48 26.57 -25.81
CA SER A 254 -14.12 26.75 -26.32
C SER A 254 -13.09 26.47 -25.22
N PHE A 255 -12.36 25.38 -25.36
CA PHE A 255 -11.21 25.03 -24.54
C PHE A 255 -9.96 24.83 -25.40
N ASN A 256 -8.80 25.22 -24.88
CA ASN A 256 -7.53 25.04 -25.57
C ASN A 256 -6.89 23.72 -25.13
N LYS A 257 -6.59 22.82 -26.07
CA LYS A 257 -5.85 21.59 -25.73
C LYS A 257 -4.41 21.96 -25.38
N ILE A 258 -3.98 21.60 -24.18
CA ILE A 258 -2.63 21.91 -23.67
C ILE A 258 -1.75 20.67 -23.50
N GLY A 259 -2.34 19.46 -23.55
CA GLY A 259 -1.56 18.25 -23.49
C GLY A 259 -2.39 16.97 -23.38
N GLN A 260 -1.71 15.90 -23.04
CA GLN A 260 -2.32 14.61 -22.74
C GLN A 260 -1.46 13.84 -21.75
N CYS A 261 -2.07 12.98 -20.94
CA CYS A 261 -1.35 12.10 -20.04
C CYS A 261 -2.01 10.72 -19.96
N ARG A 262 -1.25 9.73 -19.51
CA ARG A 262 -1.74 8.36 -19.29
C ARG A 262 -1.65 7.97 -17.82
N HIS A 263 -2.66 7.25 -17.36
CA HIS A 263 -2.70 6.72 -16.01
C HIS A 263 -3.33 5.32 -16.01
N THR A 264 -2.93 4.49 -15.05
CA THR A 264 -3.45 3.13 -14.94
C THR A 264 -3.91 2.91 -13.51
N ILE A 265 -5.16 2.49 -13.35
CA ILE A 265 -5.76 2.14 -12.07
C ILE A 265 -6.22 0.70 -12.19
N THR A 266 -5.55 -0.22 -11.51
CA THR A 266 -5.83 -1.66 -11.63
C THR A 266 -5.77 -2.14 -13.09
N HIS A 267 -6.90 -2.48 -13.70
CA HIS A 267 -7.05 -2.91 -15.09
C HIS A 267 -7.61 -1.80 -16.01
N HIS A 268 -7.87 -0.60 -15.49
CA HIS A 268 -8.32 0.54 -16.28
C HIS A 268 -7.12 1.35 -16.76
N ARG A 269 -7.03 1.55 -18.07
CA ARG A 269 -6.07 2.43 -18.71
C ARG A 269 -6.78 3.71 -19.11
N LEU A 270 -6.42 4.79 -18.42
CA LEU A 270 -6.96 6.13 -18.63
C LEU A 270 -6.04 6.88 -19.58
N ASP A 271 -6.55 7.25 -20.74
CA ASP A 271 -5.97 8.24 -21.64
C ASP A 271 -6.69 9.56 -21.37
N VAL A 272 -5.97 10.59 -20.93
CA VAL A 272 -6.58 11.86 -20.51
C VAL A 272 -6.07 12.97 -21.41
N SER A 273 -6.98 13.56 -22.20
CA SER A 273 -6.71 14.80 -22.93
C SER A 273 -6.90 15.98 -22.00
N VAL A 274 -5.89 16.85 -21.91
CA VAL A 274 -5.89 17.99 -20.98
C VAL A 274 -6.13 19.28 -21.75
N TYR A 275 -7.12 20.03 -21.28
CA TYR A 275 -7.56 21.29 -21.82
C TYR A 275 -7.47 22.39 -20.77
N GLU A 276 -7.30 23.63 -21.22
CA GLU A 276 -7.39 24.83 -20.39
C GLU A 276 -8.55 25.70 -20.87
N GLY A 277 -9.32 26.23 -19.92
CA GLY A 277 -10.35 27.23 -20.21
C GLY A 277 -11.30 27.47 -19.05
N LYS A 278 -12.32 28.31 -19.29
CA LYS A 278 -13.26 28.73 -18.25
C LYS A 278 -14.38 27.70 -18.08
N LEU A 279 -14.47 27.15 -16.88
CA LEU A 279 -15.63 26.38 -16.41
C LEU A 279 -16.53 27.26 -15.55
N GLU A 280 -17.83 27.21 -15.84
CA GLU A 280 -18.87 27.80 -15.00
C GLU A 280 -19.62 26.68 -14.30
N THR A 281 -19.39 26.57 -13.00
CA THR A 281 -20.05 25.60 -12.13
C THR A 281 -19.95 26.11 -10.70
N LYS A 282 -20.98 25.84 -9.90
CA LYS A 282 -21.04 26.19 -8.49
C LYS A 282 -20.49 25.07 -7.60
N ASP A 283 -20.28 23.88 -8.15
CA ASP A 283 -19.93 22.68 -7.38
C ASP A 283 -18.42 22.53 -7.14
N PHE A 284 -17.60 23.38 -7.77
CA PHE A 284 -16.14 23.31 -7.68
C PHE A 284 -15.57 24.50 -6.91
N VAL A 285 -14.43 24.27 -6.27
CA VAL A 285 -13.82 25.20 -5.32
C VAL A 285 -12.44 25.63 -5.80
N TRP A 286 -12.12 26.91 -5.61
CA TRP A 286 -10.79 27.44 -5.88
C TRP A 286 -9.80 26.99 -4.80
N LYS A 287 -8.77 26.25 -5.20
CA LYS A 287 -7.74 25.75 -4.28
C LYS A 287 -6.32 26.09 -4.77
N GLU A 288 -5.42 26.22 -3.81
CA GLU A 288 -3.97 26.22 -4.05
C GLU A 288 -3.51 24.77 -4.07
N ILE A 289 -3.22 24.25 -5.26
CA ILE A 289 -3.02 22.82 -5.52
C ILE A 289 -1.84 22.23 -4.74
N GLU A 290 -0.84 23.06 -4.42
CA GLU A 290 0.31 22.70 -3.59
C GLU A 290 -0.09 22.33 -2.16
N ARG A 291 -1.19 22.91 -1.65
CA ARG A 291 -1.61 22.81 -0.25
C ARG A 291 -2.63 21.70 0.02
N ILE A 292 -3.26 21.17 -1.03
CA ILE A 292 -4.33 20.17 -0.91
C ILE A 292 -3.85 18.76 -1.27
N PRO A 293 -4.50 17.69 -0.79
CA PRO A 293 -4.23 16.34 -1.23
C PRO A 293 -4.77 16.11 -2.65
N ILE A 294 -3.91 15.67 -3.55
CA ILE A 294 -4.26 15.37 -4.95
C ILE A 294 -3.84 13.95 -5.31
N SER A 295 -4.60 13.31 -6.22
CA SER A 295 -4.26 11.98 -6.72
C SER A 295 -3.05 12.01 -7.65
N SER A 296 -2.43 10.85 -7.88
CA SER A 296 -1.32 10.73 -8.84
C SER A 296 -1.76 11.08 -10.27
N LEU A 297 -3.02 10.85 -10.63
CA LEU A 297 -3.58 11.29 -11.90
C LEU A 297 -3.69 12.82 -11.96
N THR A 298 -4.28 13.44 -10.94
CA THR A 298 -4.37 14.91 -10.86
C THR A 298 -3.00 15.58 -10.91
N LYS A 299 -1.99 15.01 -10.25
CA LYS A 299 -0.60 15.52 -10.33
C LYS A 299 -0.04 15.42 -11.76
N LYS A 300 -0.30 14.35 -12.49
CA LYS A 300 0.11 14.22 -13.91
C LYS A 300 -0.58 15.27 -14.79
N ILE A 301 -1.89 15.46 -14.63
CA ILE A 301 -2.66 16.49 -15.33
C ILE A 301 -2.11 17.88 -15.00
N TRP A 302 -1.81 18.16 -13.74
CA TRP A 302 -1.25 19.44 -13.34
C TRP A 302 0.09 19.71 -14.04
N ASN A 303 0.96 18.70 -14.10
CA ASN A 303 2.27 18.82 -14.73
C ASN A 303 2.21 19.13 -16.23
N THR A 304 1.12 18.81 -16.94
CA THR A 304 0.96 19.22 -18.35
C THR A 304 0.67 20.70 -18.51
N SER A 305 0.21 21.39 -17.44
CA SER A 305 -0.08 22.83 -17.44
C SER A 305 1.08 23.70 -16.97
N LEU A 306 2.16 23.10 -16.47
CA LEU A 306 3.33 23.83 -16.01
C LEU A 306 4.24 24.14 -17.20
N SER A 307 4.75 25.37 -17.26
CA SER A 307 5.85 25.69 -18.18
C SER A 307 7.06 24.81 -17.87
N PRO A 308 7.95 24.55 -18.85
CA PRO A 308 9.14 23.71 -18.65
C PRO A 308 9.97 24.13 -17.42
N GLU A 309 10.06 25.43 -17.14
CA GLU A 309 10.78 25.99 -15.99
C GLU A 309 10.13 25.69 -14.63
N ARG A 310 8.80 25.59 -14.55
CA ARG A 310 8.08 25.26 -13.31
C ARG A 310 8.05 23.75 -13.04
N ALA A 311 8.06 22.93 -14.10
CA ALA A 311 8.17 21.48 -13.96
C ALA A 311 9.51 21.06 -13.31
N ALA A 312 10.60 21.78 -13.60
CA ALA A 312 11.93 21.53 -13.03
C ALA A 312 12.07 21.91 -11.54
N ARG A 313 11.19 22.76 -11.00
CA ARG A 313 11.23 23.21 -9.58
C ARG A 313 10.38 22.35 -8.63
N GLN A 314 9.63 21.37 -9.14
CA GLN A 314 9.00 20.39 -8.25
C GLN A 314 10.07 19.48 -7.65
N PRO A 315 9.95 19.06 -6.38
CA PRO A 315 10.78 18.00 -5.86
C PRO A 315 10.48 16.75 -6.69
N ALA A 316 11.40 16.43 -7.61
CA ALA A 316 11.42 15.14 -8.26
C ALA A 316 11.35 14.12 -7.12
N GLY A 317 10.34 13.26 -7.12
CA GLY A 317 10.39 12.06 -6.30
C GLY A 317 11.67 11.36 -6.73
N ARG A 318 12.74 11.50 -5.93
CA ARG A 318 14.04 10.94 -6.24
C ARG A 318 13.82 9.44 -6.44
N ARG A 319 13.82 8.99 -7.69
CA ARG A 319 14.33 7.66 -7.97
C ARG A 319 15.81 7.77 -7.62
N ALA A 320 16.17 7.28 -6.44
CA ALA A 320 17.57 7.12 -6.10
C ALA A 320 18.22 6.31 -7.23
N PRO A 321 19.34 6.77 -7.80
CA PRO A 321 20.14 5.89 -8.62
C PRO A 321 20.55 4.71 -7.74
N LEU A 322 20.38 3.50 -8.25
CA LEU A 322 21.01 2.31 -7.69
C LEU A 322 22.52 2.45 -7.89
N THR A 323 23.16 3.26 -7.05
CA THR A 323 24.60 3.20 -6.84
C THR A 323 24.84 2.07 -5.87
N GLY A 324 25.46 1.00 -6.39
CA GLY A 324 25.89 -0.15 -5.62
C GLY A 324 26.72 0.25 -4.41
N LEU A 325 26.56 -0.55 -3.36
CA LEU A 325 27.46 -0.62 -2.23
C LEU A 325 27.66 -2.12 -1.90
N PRO A 326 28.81 -2.46 -1.30
CA PRO A 326 29.68 -3.57 -1.68
C PRO A 326 29.15 -4.98 -1.38
#